data_AF-A0A382LC53-F1
#
_entry.id   AF-A0A382LC53-F1
#
_cell.length_a   1.000
_cell.length_b   1.000
_cell.length_c   1.000
_cell.angle_alpha   90.00
_cell.angle_beta   90.00
_cell.angle_gamma   90.00
#
_symmetry.space_group_name_H-M   'P 1'
#
loop_
_entity.id
_entity.type
_entity.pdbx_description
1 polymer ?
#
loop_
_entity_poly.entity_id
_entity_poly.type
_entity_poly.pdbx_seq_one_letter_code
_entity_poly.pdbx_strand_id
1 'polypeptide(L)' 'EDDSIDPLEVTISGTPERCAERLKSLTNAGVSHFVVEFQFHGLETVDFGMAQMETFAKEVVPLL' A
#
# COMPACT_ATOMS: atom_id res chain seq x y z
N GLU A 1 4.21 22.10 9.33
CA GLU A 1 4.22 20.86 8.54
C GLU A 1 5.17 21.12 7.38
N ASP A 2 6.04 20.16 7.04
CA ASP A 2 6.99 20.34 5.94
C ASP A 2 6.27 20.04 4.63
N ASP A 3 5.86 21.10 3.93
CA ASP A 3 5.12 21.03 2.66
C ASP A 3 5.96 20.44 1.48
N SER A 4 7.21 20.00 1.74
CA SER A 4 8.08 19.41 0.72
C SER A 4 7.89 17.91 0.50
N ILE A 5 7.17 17.22 1.39
CA ILE A 5 6.92 15.78 1.26
C ILE A 5 5.58 15.59 0.55
N ASP A 6 5.60 15.14 -0.70
CA ASP A 6 4.38 14.68 -1.37
C ASP A 6 3.81 13.49 -0.57
N PRO A 7 2.59 13.59 -0.02
CA PRO A 7 1.98 12.49 0.72
C PRO A 7 1.94 11.18 -0.07
N LEU A 8 1.88 11.27 -1.40
CA LEU A 8 1.89 10.12 -2.30
C LEU A 8 3.26 9.45 -2.44
N GLU A 9 4.34 10.07 -1.97
CA GLU A 9 5.68 9.47 -1.92
C GLU A 9 5.91 8.64 -0.64
N VAL A 10 5.16 8.92 0.42
CA VAL A 10 5.28 8.24 1.72
C VAL A 10 4.22 7.16 1.96
N THR A 11 3.16 7.12 1.15
CA THR A 11 2.13 6.06 1.19
C THR A 11 2.21 5.12 -0.01
N ILE A 12 1.71 3.89 0.18
CA ILE A 12 1.48 2.94 -0.91
C ILE A 12 -0.01 2.98 -1.22
N SER A 13 -0.42 3.87 -2.13
CA SER A 13 -1.82 4.11 -2.45
C SER A 13 -2.00 4.43 -3.94
N GLY A 14 -3.16 4.05 -4.50
CA GLY A 14 -3.50 4.26 -5.91
C GLY A 14 -3.97 2.98 -6.58
N THR A 15 -3.67 2.83 -7.88
CA THR A 15 -4.03 1.61 -8.63
C THR A 15 -3.17 0.41 -8.20
N PRO A 16 -3.62 -0.83 -8.48
CA PRO A 16 -2.85 -2.02 -8.13
C PRO A 16 -1.42 -2.03 -8.70
N GLU A 17 -1.24 -1.58 -9.95
CA GLU A 17 0.06 -1.52 -10.63
C GLU A 17 1.00 -0.55 -9.92
N ARG A 18 0.51 0.64 -9.55
CA ARG A 18 1.31 1.63 -8.83
C ARG A 18 1.75 1.10 -7.47
N CYS A 19 0.84 0.44 -6.74
CA CYS A 19 1.15 -0.19 -5.46
C CYS A 19 2.22 -1.28 -5.64
N ALA A 20 2.10 -2.12 -6.67
CA ALA A 20 3.05 -3.18 -6.96
C ALA A 20 4.44 -2.63 -7.34
N GLU A 21 4.50 -1.60 -8.19
CA GLU A 21 5.76 -0.92 -8.54
C GLU A 21 6.47 -0.35 -7.31
N ARG A 22 5.72 0.25 -6.38
CA ARG A 22 6.28 0.81 -5.15
C ARG A 22 6.82 -0.29 -4.24
N LEU A 23 6.07 -1.37 -4.06
CA LEU A 23 6.52 -2.54 -3.28
C LEU A 23 7.77 -3.19 -3.90
N LYS A 24 7.81 -3.36 -5.22
CA LYS A 24 8.99 -3.85 -5.94
C LYS A 24 10.21 -2.96 -5.72
N SER A 25 10.03 -1.63 -5.77
CA SER A 25 11.11 -0.68 -5.49
C SER A 25 11.67 -0.86 -4.07
N LEU A 26 10.80 -1.04 -3.08
CA LEU A 26 11.22 -1.29 -1.69
C LEU A 26 11.91 -2.65 -1.53
N THR A 27 11.41 -3.69 -2.19
CA THR A 27 12.05 -5.02 -2.21
C THR A 27 13.45 -4.96 -2.83
N ASN A 28 13.61 -4.25 -3.95
CA ASN A 28 14.90 -4.04 -4.60
C ASN A 28 15.87 -3.23 -3.73
N ALA A 29 15.36 -2.41 -2.80
CA ALA A 29 16.16 -1.70 -1.80
C ALA A 29 16.50 -2.56 -0.57
N GLY A 30 16.09 -3.84 -0.54
CA GLY A 30 16.42 -4.80 0.52
C GLY A 30 15.33 -5.00 1.57
N VAL A 31 14.15 -4.39 1.42
CA VAL A 31 13.01 -4.67 2.29
C VAL A 31 12.48 -6.06 1.98
N SER A 32 12.44 -6.94 2.99
CA SER A 32 12.01 -8.34 2.81
C SER A 32 10.62 -8.63 3.36
N HIS A 33 10.10 -7.77 4.24
CA HIS A 33 8.83 -7.97 4.93
C HIS A 33 8.07 -6.64 5.01
N PHE A 34 6.77 -6.69 4.78
CA PHE A 34 5.88 -5.53 4.85
C PHE A 34 4.80 -5.77 5.91
N VAL A 35 4.58 -4.78 6.76
CA VAL A 35 3.40 -4.70 7.63
C VAL A 35 2.48 -3.67 7.01
N VAL A 36 1.32 -4.12 6.53
CA VAL A 36 0.37 -3.28 5.79
C VAL A 36 -0.88 -3.05 6.63
N GLU A 37 -1.31 -1.79 6.68
CA GLU A 37 -2.53 -1.34 7.36
C GLU A 37 -3.57 -0.99 6.30
N PHE A 38 -4.79 -1.54 6.41
CA PHE A 38 -5.83 -1.43 5.39
C PHE A 38 -7.06 -0.63 5.83
N GLN A 39 -7.14 -0.22 7.10
CA GLN A 39 -8.29 0.45 7.71
C GLN A 39 -8.10 1.96 7.87
N PHE A 40 -7.09 2.53 7.21
CA PHE A 40 -6.78 3.96 7.22
C PHE A 40 -6.69 4.51 8.64
N HIS A 41 -5.80 3.90 9.44
CA HIS A 41 -5.61 4.21 10.86
C HIS A 41 -6.88 4.12 11.73
N GLY A 42 -7.85 3.29 11.32
CA GLY A 42 -9.14 3.12 11.99
C GLY A 42 -10.15 4.25 11.71
N LEU A 43 -9.87 5.13 10.74
CA LEU A 43 -10.85 6.09 10.23
C LEU A 43 -11.93 5.42 9.38
N GLU A 44 -11.62 4.24 8.85
CA GLU A 44 -12.55 3.42 8.05
C GLU A 44 -13.03 2.18 8.79
N THR A 45 -14.11 1.59 8.27
CA THR A 45 -14.75 0.40 8.85
C THR A 45 -13.92 -0.88 8.68
N VAL A 46 -14.25 -1.91 9.47
CA VAL A 46 -13.64 -3.24 9.32
C VAL A 46 -13.92 -3.82 7.93
N ASP A 47 -15.15 -3.71 7.44
CA ASP A 47 -15.55 -4.21 6.12
C ASP A 47 -14.78 -3.52 4.99
N PHE A 48 -14.55 -2.21 5.11
CA PHE A 48 -13.68 -1.47 4.19
C PHE A 48 -12.26 -2.07 4.16
N GLY A 49 -11.64 -2.26 5.34
CA GLY A 49 -10.30 -2.84 5.42
C GLY A 49 -10.22 -4.26 4.85
N MET A 50 -11.26 -5.08 5.07
CA MET A 50 -11.36 -6.41 4.49
C MET A 50 -11.43 -6.38 2.96
N ALA A 51 -12.22 -5.46 2.39
CA ALA A 51 -12.30 -5.27 0.95
C ALA A 51 -10.96 -4.81 0.36
N GLN A 52 -10.25 -3.87 1.01
CA GLN A 52 -8.92 -3.44 0.59
C GLN A 52 -7.90 -4.59 0.63
N MET A 53 -7.94 -5.43 1.68
CA MET A 53 -7.09 -6.61 1.79
C MET A 53 -7.38 -7.62 0.68
N GLU A 54 -8.65 -7.83 0.33
CA GLU A 54 -9.04 -8.72 -0.77
C GLU A 54 -8.53 -8.21 -2.13
N THR A 55 -8.72 -6.92 -2.42
CA THR A 55 -8.17 -6.27 -3.62
C THR A 55 -6.65 -6.37 -3.64
N PHE A 56 -5.97 -6.10 -2.52
CA PHE A 56 -4.52 -6.25 -2.43
C PHE A 56 -4.07 -7.67 -2.78
N ALA A 57 -4.69 -8.69 -2.20
CA ALA A 57 -4.33 -10.08 -2.43
C ALA A 57 -4.62 -10.54 -3.88
N LYS A 58 -5.69 -10.06 -4.50
CA LYS A 58 -6.12 -10.49 -5.85
C LYS A 58 -5.50 -9.68 -6.98
N GLU A 59 -5.18 -8.42 -6.75
CA GLU A 59 -4.82 -7.49 -7.83
C GLU A 59 -3.39 -6.95 -7.67
N VAL A 60 -2.86 -6.80 -6.45
CA VAL A 60 -1.50 -6.29 -6.22
C VAL A 60 -0.48 -7.41 -6.10
N VAL A 61 -0.73 -8.41 -5.24
CA VAL A 61 0.21 -9.52 -4.99
C VAL A 61 0.61 -10.26 -6.27
N PRO A 62 -0.29 -10.55 -7.24
CA PRO A 62 0.11 -11.21 -8.49
C PRO A 62 1.03 -10.38 -9.39
N LEU A 63 1.12 -9.07 -9.15
CA LEU A 63 1.98 -8.15 -9.89
C LEU A 63 3.36 -7.98 -9.23
N LEU A 64 3.62 -8.56 -8.05
CA LEU A 64 4.91 -8.52 -7.35
C LEU A 64 5.88 -9.57 -7.91
#